data_AF-A0A0N0BN38-F1
#
_entry.id   AF-A0A0N0BN38-F1
#
_cell.length_a   1.000
_cell.length_b   1.000
_cell.length_c   1.000
_cell.angle_alpha   90.00
_cell.angle_beta   90.00
_cell.angle_gamma   90.00
#
_symmetry.space_group_name_H-M   'P 1'
#
loop_
_entity.id
_entity.type
_entity.pdbx_description
1 polymer ?
#
loop_
_entity_poly.entity_id
_entity_poly.type
_entity_poly.pdbx_seq_one_letter_code
_entity_poly.pdbx_strand_id
1 'polypeptide(L)'
;MSKISRFTNKAVQLAKNAVGERGEVAAPEGGGGFAEYAVVSLHCLRVYLEKSYREALDLLSEMPQILGEIGLKPADLPDHSTLVKWFDRIKTALWRVLLRLSAQEHEPSGHAAIDATFFDRENASKHYCRRTNYRVQTLKATALVDTKSQAILDVHCTT
;
A
#
# COMPACT_ATOMS: atom_id res chain seq x y z
N MET A 1 -15.23 -18.29 4.55
CA MET A 1 -14.14 -17.51 3.92
C MET A 1 -12.87 -17.65 4.74
N SER A 2 -11.72 -17.83 4.08
CA SER A 2 -10.41 -17.86 4.75
C SER A 2 -10.01 -16.46 5.25
N LYS A 3 -9.02 -16.37 6.14
CA LYS A 3 -8.50 -15.07 6.62
C LYS A 3 -8.03 -14.18 5.47
N ILE A 4 -7.31 -14.77 4.51
CA ILE A 4 -6.80 -14.06 3.32
C ILE A 4 -7.92 -13.63 2.37
N SER A 5 -8.96 -14.43 2.16
CA SER A 5 -10.13 -14.05 1.36
C SER A 5 -10.88 -12.87 2.00
N ARG A 6 -11.09 -12.89 3.33
CA ARG A 6 -11.71 -11.76 4.02
C ARG A 6 -10.85 -10.48 3.93
N PHE A 7 -9.53 -10.62 4.08
CA PHE A 7 -8.61 -9.50 3.93
C PHE A 7 -8.64 -8.93 2.51
N THR A 8 -8.57 -9.79 1.49
CA THR A 8 -8.57 -9.40 0.08
C THR A 8 -9.85 -8.66 -0.29
N ASN A 9 -11.02 -9.21 0.05
CA ASN A 9 -12.30 -8.54 -0.17
C ASN A 9 -12.33 -7.14 0.47
N LYS A 10 -11.84 -6.99 1.72
CA LYS A 10 -11.79 -5.69 2.38
C LYS A 10 -10.80 -4.74 1.72
N ALA A 11 -9.62 -5.23 1.34
CA ALA A 11 -8.60 -4.46 0.64
C ALA A 11 -9.12 -3.94 -0.71
N VAL A 12 -9.80 -4.78 -1.50
CA VAL A 12 -10.42 -4.39 -2.78
C VAL A 12 -11.50 -3.34 -2.59
N GLN A 13 -12.35 -3.49 -1.57
CA GLN A 13 -13.38 -2.49 -1.25
C GLN A 13 -12.76 -1.14 -0.89
N LEU A 14 -11.77 -1.12 0.01
CA LEU A 14 -11.09 0.09 0.43
C LEU A 14 -10.32 0.73 -0.73
N ALA A 15 -9.66 -0.08 -1.56
CA ALA A 15 -8.94 0.37 -2.74
C ALA A 15 -9.89 1.08 -3.72
N LYS A 16 -11.00 0.45 -4.12
CA LYS A 16 -12.00 1.04 -5.02
C LYS A 16 -12.54 2.36 -4.48
N ASN A 17 -12.81 2.42 -3.18
CA ASN A 17 -13.25 3.66 -2.52
C ASN A 17 -12.17 4.74 -2.51
N ALA A 18 -10.89 4.37 -2.39
CA ALA A 18 -9.78 5.30 -2.36
C ALA A 18 -9.46 5.89 -3.74
N VAL A 19 -9.52 5.08 -4.81
CA VAL A 19 -9.25 5.51 -6.19
C VAL A 19 -10.48 6.15 -6.85
N GLY A 20 -11.68 5.90 -6.33
CA GLY A 20 -12.94 6.39 -6.90
C GLY A 20 -13.46 5.57 -8.09
N GLU A 21 -12.76 4.49 -8.46
CA GLU A 21 -13.13 3.59 -9.54
C GLU A 21 -14.31 2.70 -9.14
N ARG A 22 -15.40 2.79 -9.92
CA ARG A 22 -16.57 1.91 -9.81
C ARG A 22 -16.82 1.23 -11.15
N GLY A 23 -16.65 -0.08 -11.19
CA GLY A 23 -16.95 -0.89 -12.37
C GLY A 23 -15.82 -0.99 -13.40
N GLU A 24 -14.63 -0.46 -13.11
CA GLU A 24 -13.45 -0.71 -13.94
C GLU A 24 -13.02 -2.19 -13.86
N VAL A 25 -12.56 -2.71 -15.00
CA VAL A 25 -12.02 -4.06 -15.12
C VAL A 25 -10.57 -4.05 -14.65
N ALA A 26 -10.20 -4.97 -13.76
CA ALA A 26 -8.85 -5.03 -13.18
C ALA A 26 -7.73 -5.06 -14.23
N ALA A 27 -7.95 -5.85 -15.29
CA ALA A 27 -7.06 -5.98 -16.44
C ALA A 27 -7.90 -5.94 -17.74
N PRO A 28 -7.99 -4.79 -18.43
CA PRO A 28 -8.74 -4.66 -19.67
C PRO A 28 -8.16 -5.50 -20.82
N GLU A 29 -9.03 -6.13 -21.60
CA GLU A 29 -8.63 -6.84 -22.83
C GLU A 29 -8.07 -5.85 -23.87
N GLY A 30 -6.96 -6.21 -24.50
CA GLY A 30 -6.30 -5.36 -25.51
C GLY A 30 -5.23 -4.41 -24.96
N GLY A 31 -4.98 -4.44 -23.64
CA GLY A 31 -3.98 -3.58 -22.98
C GLY A 31 -4.56 -2.26 -22.49
N GLY A 32 -3.70 -1.37 -21.96
CA GLY A 32 -4.13 -0.08 -21.38
C GLY A 32 -3.73 0.15 -19.92
N GLY A 33 -3.09 -0.84 -19.29
CA GLY A 33 -2.68 -0.78 -17.89
C GLY A 33 -3.70 -1.42 -16.95
N PHE A 34 -3.28 -1.66 -15.72
CA PHE A 34 -4.14 -2.23 -14.67
C PHE A 34 -4.96 -1.12 -14.00
N ALA A 35 -6.20 -1.43 -13.60
CA ALA A 35 -7.01 -0.52 -12.79
C ALA A 35 -6.27 -0.20 -11.47
N GLU A 36 -6.35 1.04 -10.98
CA GLU A 36 -5.57 1.45 -9.80
C GLU A 36 -5.99 0.63 -8.58
N TYR A 37 -7.28 0.32 -8.44
CA TYR A 37 -7.75 -0.49 -7.31
C TYR A 37 -7.10 -1.88 -7.28
N ALA A 38 -6.84 -2.48 -8.45
CA ALA A 38 -6.25 -3.80 -8.54
C ALA A 38 -4.80 -3.79 -8.08
N VAL A 39 -4.04 -2.76 -8.49
CA VAL A 39 -2.65 -2.58 -8.10
C VAL A 39 -2.53 -2.26 -6.60
N VAL A 40 -3.39 -1.40 -6.06
CA VAL A 40 -3.47 -1.15 -4.60
C VAL A 40 -3.75 -2.45 -3.84
N SER A 41 -4.70 -3.25 -4.31
CA SER A 41 -5.09 -4.51 -3.67
C SER A 41 -3.94 -5.52 -3.64
N LEU A 42 -3.21 -5.66 -4.75
CA LEU A 42 -2.00 -6.48 -4.83
C LEU A 42 -0.92 -5.98 -3.87
N HIS A 43 -0.74 -4.66 -3.75
CA HIS A 43 0.21 -4.09 -2.79
C HIS A 43 -0.19 -4.39 -1.33
N CYS A 44 -1.47 -4.25 -0.98
CA CYS A 44 -1.99 -4.61 0.35
C CYS A 44 -1.75 -6.09 0.66
N LEU A 45 -1.97 -6.98 -0.31
CA LEU A 45 -1.71 -8.41 -0.16
C LEU A 45 -0.22 -8.71 0.03
N ARG A 46 0.65 -8.05 -0.72
CA ARG A 46 2.10 -8.15 -0.54
C ARG A 46 2.51 -7.79 0.90
N VAL A 47 1.95 -6.71 1.46
CA VAL A 47 2.19 -6.30 2.86
C VAL A 47 1.65 -7.36 3.82
N TYR A 48 0.40 -7.81 3.63
CA TYR A 48 -0.26 -8.81 4.49
C TYR A 48 0.47 -10.16 4.52
N LEU A 49 1.05 -10.56 3.40
CA LEU A 49 1.83 -11.79 3.27
C LEU A 49 3.27 -11.63 3.78
N GLU A 50 3.71 -10.41 4.09
CA GLU A 50 5.08 -10.08 4.49
C GLU A 50 6.13 -10.56 3.47
N LYS A 51 5.83 -10.42 2.19
CA LYS A 51 6.68 -10.89 1.07
C LYS A 51 7.25 -9.76 0.24
N SER A 52 8.31 -10.08 -0.51
CA SER A 52 8.76 -9.23 -1.61
C SER A 52 7.70 -9.21 -2.73
N TYR A 53 7.79 -8.24 -3.64
CA TYR A 53 6.88 -8.18 -4.80
C TYR A 53 6.91 -9.46 -5.65
N ARG A 54 8.09 -10.08 -5.82
CA ARG A 54 8.24 -11.31 -6.61
C ARG A 54 7.57 -12.50 -5.91
N GLU A 55 7.93 -12.74 -4.65
CA GLU A 55 7.40 -13.86 -3.87
C GLU A 55 5.89 -13.73 -3.65
N ALA A 56 5.38 -12.50 -3.46
CA ALA A 56 3.95 -12.27 -3.30
C ALA A 56 3.18 -12.65 -4.57
N LEU A 57 3.66 -12.25 -5.75
CA LEU A 57 3.00 -12.55 -7.01
C LEU A 57 3.10 -14.02 -7.41
N ASP A 58 4.26 -14.64 -7.15
CA ASP A 58 4.47 -16.09 -7.32
C ASP A 58 3.53 -16.91 -6.42
N LEU A 59 3.36 -16.51 -5.17
CA LEU A 59 2.38 -17.16 -4.30
C LEU A 59 0.94 -16.92 -4.78
N LEU A 60 0.62 -15.70 -5.22
CA LEU A 60 -0.72 -15.35 -5.69
C LEU A 60 -1.10 -16.03 -7.00
N SER A 61 -0.15 -16.39 -7.87
CA SER A 61 -0.44 -17.16 -9.09
C SER A 61 -1.00 -18.55 -8.78
N GLU A 62 -0.62 -19.12 -7.62
CA GLU A 62 -1.16 -20.38 -7.10
C GLU A 62 -2.50 -20.21 -6.36
N MET A 63 -3.04 -18.98 -6.28
CA MET A 63 -4.26 -18.66 -5.54
C MET A 63 -5.33 -18.00 -6.43
N PRO A 64 -5.82 -18.68 -7.49
CA PRO A 64 -6.75 -18.10 -8.46
C PRO A 64 -8.06 -17.60 -7.83
N GLN A 65 -8.49 -18.21 -6.73
CA GLN A 65 -9.66 -17.75 -5.98
C GLN A 65 -9.46 -16.35 -5.38
N ILE A 66 -8.26 -16.06 -4.86
CA ILE A 66 -7.91 -14.76 -4.28
C ILE A 66 -7.75 -13.71 -5.38
N LEU A 67 -7.13 -14.07 -6.52
CA LEU A 67 -7.07 -13.18 -7.69
C LEU A 67 -8.46 -12.85 -8.22
N GLY A 68 -9.37 -13.82 -8.22
CA GLY A 68 -10.76 -13.62 -8.62
C GLY A 68 -11.49 -12.57 -7.78
N GLU A 69 -11.17 -12.42 -6.50
CA GLU A 69 -11.74 -11.36 -5.64
C GLU A 69 -11.28 -9.95 -6.05
N ILE A 70 -10.09 -9.83 -6.65
CA ILE A 70 -9.57 -8.59 -7.24
C ILE A 70 -10.15 -8.37 -8.65
N GLY A 71 -10.62 -9.44 -9.30
CA GLY A 71 -11.04 -9.44 -10.70
C GLY A 71 -9.91 -9.76 -11.67
N LEU A 72 -8.86 -10.44 -11.20
CA LEU A 72 -7.71 -10.89 -12.01
C LEU A 72 -7.76 -12.40 -12.21
N LYS A 73 -7.21 -12.88 -13.33
CA LYS A 73 -6.84 -14.28 -13.52
C LYS A 73 -5.32 -14.43 -13.32
N PRO A 74 -4.81 -15.65 -13.08
CA PRO A 74 -3.36 -15.88 -13.02
C PRO A 74 -2.61 -15.38 -14.26
N ALA A 75 -3.21 -15.51 -15.45
CA ALA A 75 -2.64 -15.02 -16.71
C ALA A 75 -2.60 -13.47 -16.80
N ASP A 76 -3.41 -12.78 -16.01
CA ASP A 76 -3.51 -11.33 -15.97
C ASP A 76 -2.62 -10.73 -14.86
N LEU A 77 -1.81 -11.53 -14.17
CA LEU A 77 -0.95 -11.02 -13.11
C LEU A 77 0.12 -10.07 -13.70
N PRO A 78 0.29 -8.86 -13.14
CA PRO A 78 1.38 -7.99 -13.54
C PRO A 78 2.73 -8.62 -13.20
N ASP A 79 3.74 -8.36 -14.03
CA ASP A 79 5.12 -8.58 -13.59
C ASP A 79 5.44 -7.71 -12.36
N HIS A 80 6.25 -8.23 -11.44
CA HIS A 80 6.64 -7.54 -10.21
C HIS A 80 7.21 -6.13 -10.47
N SER A 81 7.91 -5.91 -11.59
CA SER A 81 8.47 -4.59 -11.92
C SER A 81 7.39 -3.56 -12.24
N THR A 82 6.21 -4.00 -12.70
CA THR A 82 5.04 -3.14 -12.91
C THR A 82 4.52 -2.61 -11.57
N LEU A 83 4.43 -3.48 -10.55
CA LEU A 83 4.02 -3.06 -9.20
C LEU A 83 5.02 -2.08 -8.58
N VAL A 84 6.32 -2.34 -8.73
CA VAL A 84 7.38 -1.44 -8.23
C VAL A 84 7.26 -0.06 -8.89
N LYS A 85 7.21 -0.01 -10.22
CA LYS A 85 7.09 1.26 -10.97
C LYS A 85 5.81 2.01 -10.65
N TRP A 86 4.71 1.30 -10.41
CA TRP A 86 3.46 1.92 -10.01
C TRP A 86 3.56 2.52 -8.61
N PHE A 87 4.16 1.79 -7.66
CA PHE A 87 4.41 2.28 -6.31
C PHE A 87 5.30 3.53 -6.30
N ASP A 88 6.28 3.64 -7.20
CA ASP A 88 7.12 4.83 -7.32
C ASP A 88 6.35 6.06 -7.85
N ARG A 89 5.26 5.85 -8.59
CA ARG A 89 4.47 6.92 -9.23
C ARG A 89 3.26 7.36 -8.41
N ILE A 90 2.81 6.51 -7.49
CA ILE A 90 1.59 6.75 -6.73
C ILE A 90 1.72 8.01 -5.87
N LYS A 91 0.67 8.83 -5.84
CA LYS A 91 0.65 10.03 -5.00
C LYS A 91 0.38 9.65 -3.56
N THR A 92 1.09 10.30 -2.62
CA THR A 92 0.85 10.16 -1.17
C THR A 92 -0.62 10.40 -0.79
N ALA A 93 -1.34 11.26 -1.53
CA ALA A 93 -2.76 11.50 -1.34
C ALA A 93 -3.60 10.21 -1.36
N LEU A 94 -3.30 9.25 -2.24
CA LEU A 94 -4.03 7.98 -2.28
C LEU A 94 -3.81 7.18 -0.99
N TRP A 95 -2.57 7.08 -0.52
CA TRP A 95 -2.26 6.41 0.75
C TRP A 95 -2.93 7.08 1.95
N ARG A 96 -3.04 8.42 1.95
CA ARG A 96 -3.78 9.17 2.99
C ARG A 96 -5.26 8.82 2.99
N VAL A 97 -5.88 8.73 1.81
CA VAL A 97 -7.29 8.33 1.67
C VAL A 97 -7.49 6.89 2.12
N LEU A 98 -6.61 5.97 1.69
CA LEU A 98 -6.68 4.57 2.08
C LEU A 98 -6.54 4.40 3.60
N LEU A 99 -5.56 5.08 4.23
CA LEU A 99 -5.37 5.09 5.69
C LEU A 99 -6.64 5.56 6.39
N ARG A 100 -7.22 6.69 5.96
CA ARG A 100 -8.44 7.23 6.54
C ARG A 100 -9.60 6.23 6.45
N LEU A 101 -9.81 5.62 5.28
CA LEU A 101 -10.87 4.63 5.08
C LEU A 101 -10.64 3.39 5.95
N SER A 102 -9.41 2.89 6.06
CA SER A 102 -9.10 1.77 6.93
C SER A 102 -9.25 2.11 8.42
N ALA A 103 -8.91 3.33 8.83
CA ALA A 103 -9.06 3.78 10.21
C ALA A 103 -10.54 3.95 10.60
N GLN A 104 -11.43 4.28 9.65
CA GLN A 104 -12.87 4.35 9.90
C GLN A 104 -13.52 2.98 10.18
N GLU A 105 -12.88 1.89 9.73
CA GLU A 105 -13.32 0.53 10.05
C GLU A 105 -12.86 0.09 11.46
N HIS A 106 -12.03 0.90 12.12
CA HIS A 106 -11.53 0.65 13.45
C HIS A 106 -12.38 1.39 14.50
N GLU A 107 -12.82 0.67 15.54
CA GLU A 107 -13.49 1.28 16.69
C GLU A 107 -12.45 1.85 17.66
N PRO A 108 -12.31 3.19 17.78
CA PRO A 108 -11.25 3.79 18.59
C PRO A 108 -11.47 3.53 20.08
N SER A 109 -10.39 3.33 20.83
CA SER A 109 -10.44 3.12 22.29
C SER A 109 -10.74 4.39 23.10
N GLY A 110 -10.92 5.53 22.43
CA GLY A 110 -11.05 6.85 23.03
C GLY A 110 -9.73 7.49 23.47
N HIS A 111 -8.61 6.76 23.41
CA HIS A 111 -7.28 7.25 23.76
C HIS A 111 -6.30 7.02 22.61
N ALA A 112 -5.53 8.05 22.27
CA ALA A 112 -4.52 7.96 21.23
C ALA A 112 -3.18 8.58 21.69
N ALA A 113 -2.09 8.00 21.23
CA ALA A 113 -0.75 8.53 21.37
C ALA A 113 -0.31 9.23 20.07
N ILE A 114 0.56 10.21 20.22
CA ILE A 114 1.21 10.88 19.09
C ILE A 114 2.71 10.63 19.25
N ASP A 115 3.31 10.04 18.23
CA ASP A 115 4.75 9.84 18.15
C ASP A 115 5.29 10.33 16.81
N ALA A 116 6.55 10.77 16.80
CA ALA A 116 7.18 11.31 15.61
C ALA A 116 8.59 10.76 15.41
N THR A 117 8.89 10.38 14.17
CA THR A 117 10.22 9.90 13.76
C THR A 117 10.66 10.57 12.46
N PHE A 118 11.94 10.44 12.13
CA PHE A 118 12.54 10.95 10.90
C PHE A 118 12.92 9.78 9.98
N PHE A 119 12.61 9.91 8.70
CA PHE A 119 13.03 9.00 7.65
C PHE A 119 13.97 9.73 6.67
N ASP A 120 15.11 9.12 6.37
CA ASP A 120 15.97 9.59 5.29
C ASP A 120 15.32 9.24 3.94
N ARG A 121 15.15 10.23 3.06
CA ARG A 121 14.58 10.00 1.71
C ARG A 121 15.58 9.36 0.76
N GLU A 122 16.86 9.47 1.07
CA GLU A 122 17.96 8.95 0.27
C GLU A 122 19.00 8.27 1.16
N ASN A 123 19.51 7.14 0.68
CA ASN A 123 20.58 6.42 1.34
C ASN A 123 21.94 6.98 0.87
N ALA A 124 22.47 7.97 1.59
CA ALA A 124 23.82 8.47 1.36
C ALA A 124 24.72 8.18 2.58
N SER A 125 25.92 7.65 2.34
CA SER A 125 26.87 7.38 3.42
C SER A 125 27.36 8.71 4.03
N LYS A 126 27.58 8.73 5.35
CA LYS A 126 28.15 9.92 6.03
C LYS A 126 29.44 10.40 5.37
N HIS A 127 30.27 9.47 4.87
CA HIS A 127 31.50 9.79 4.15
C HIS A 127 31.22 10.55 2.85
N TYR A 128 30.28 10.05 2.03
CA TYR A 128 29.86 10.72 0.79
C TYR A 128 29.31 12.11 1.08
N CYS A 129 28.36 12.24 2.02
CA CYS A 129 27.76 13.52 2.41
C CYS A 129 28.80 14.57 2.81
N ARG A 130 29.80 14.18 3.63
CA ARG A 130 30.85 15.10 4.08
C ARG A 130 31.75 15.57 2.94
N ARG A 131 32.07 14.67 1.99
CA ARG A 131 32.97 14.99 0.87
C ARG A 131 32.29 15.88 -0.18
N THR A 132 31.01 15.67 -0.44
CA THR A 132 30.27 16.40 -1.49
C THR A 132 29.47 17.58 -0.95
N ASN A 133 29.50 17.83 0.37
CA ASN A 133 28.60 18.76 1.06
C ASN A 133 27.12 18.46 0.75
N TYR A 134 26.79 17.19 0.52
CA TYR A 134 25.44 16.73 0.26
C TYR A 134 24.66 16.61 1.57
N ARG A 135 23.44 17.15 1.60
CA ARG A 135 22.52 17.04 2.73
C ARG A 135 21.40 16.07 2.37
N VAL A 136 21.32 14.98 3.13
CA VAL A 136 20.22 14.00 3.01
C VAL A 136 18.91 14.72 3.35
N GLN A 137 17.94 14.61 2.44
CA GLN A 137 16.59 15.09 2.74
C GLN A 137 15.94 14.16 3.75
N THR A 138 15.46 14.73 4.85
CA THR A 138 14.71 13.99 5.86
C THR A 138 13.22 14.28 5.72
N LEU A 139 12.40 13.28 6.02
CA LEU A 139 10.96 13.37 6.14
C LEU A 139 10.63 13.15 7.61
N LYS A 140 10.06 14.14 8.28
CA LYS A 140 9.48 13.93 9.61
C LYS A 140 8.08 13.35 9.42
N ALA A 141 7.84 12.19 10.00
CA ALA A 141 6.54 11.54 10.02
C ALA A 141 6.01 11.51 11.46
N THR A 142 4.82 12.03 11.68
CA THR A 142 4.12 12.00 12.97
C THR A 142 2.88 11.13 12.83
N ALA A 143 2.79 10.06 13.63
CA ALA A 143 1.68 9.12 13.62
C ALA A 143 0.76 9.37 14.82
N LEU A 144 -0.55 9.34 14.57
CA LEU A 144 -1.58 9.23 15.59
C LEU A 144 -1.95 7.75 15.72
N VAL A 145 -1.79 7.18 16.92
CA VAL A 145 -1.92 5.73 17.15
C VAL A 145 -2.91 5.47 18.28
N ASP A 146 -3.88 4.59 18.07
CA ASP A 146 -4.77 4.12 19.14
C ASP A 146 -3.98 3.32 20.19
N THR A 147 -4.12 3.67 21.47
CA THR A 147 -3.24 3.10 22.51
C THR A 147 -3.57 1.66 22.85
N LYS A 148 -4.79 1.18 22.58
CA LYS A 148 -5.22 -0.17 22.91
C LYS A 148 -4.94 -1.15 21.79
N SER A 149 -5.34 -0.80 20.57
CA SER A 149 -5.20 -1.67 19.39
C SER A 149 -3.88 -1.49 18.65
N GLN A 150 -3.14 -0.40 18.92
CA GLN A 150 -1.95 0.00 18.20
C GLN A 150 -2.22 0.31 16.71
N ALA A 151 -3.47 0.56 16.33
CA ALA A 151 -3.83 0.96 14.99
C ALA A 151 -3.33 2.39 14.70
N ILE A 152 -2.69 2.57 13.54
CA ILE A 152 -2.34 3.90 13.03
C ILE A 152 -3.63 4.53 12.49
N LEU A 153 -4.05 5.64 13.09
CA LEU A 153 -5.28 6.36 12.75
C LEU A 153 -5.03 7.48 11.75
N ASP A 154 -3.88 8.15 11.87
CA ASP A 154 -3.47 9.21 10.95
C ASP A 154 -1.95 9.39 10.90
N VAL A 155 -1.44 9.98 9.82
CA VAL A 155 0.01 10.27 9.62
C VAL A 155 0.22 11.64 8.99
N HIS A 156 0.89 12.55 9.70
CA HIS A 156 1.33 13.83 9.14
C HIS A 156 2.80 13.76 8.72
N CYS A 157 3.10 14.13 7.48
CA CYS A 157 4.47 14.17 6.97
C CYS A 157 4.88 15.63 6.64
N THR A 158 6.03 16.05 7.15
CA THR A 158 6.64 17.36 6.85
C THR A 158 8.07 17.19 6.34
N THR A 159 8.42 17.95 5.31
CA THR A 159 9.76 18.03 4.71
C THR A 159 10.50 19.29 5.16
#